data_AF-A0A9P0CRA6-F1
#
_entry.id   AF-A0A9P0CRA6-F1
#
_cell.length_a   1.000
_cell.length_b   1.000
_cell.length_c   1.000
_cell.angle_alpha   90.00
_cell.angle_beta   90.00
_cell.angle_gamma   90.00
#
_symmetry.space_group_name_H-M   'P 1'
#
loop_
_entity.id
_entity.type
_entity.pdbx_description
1 polymer ?
#
loop_
_entity_poly.entity_id
_entity_poly.type
_entity_poly.pdbx_seq_one_letter_code
_entity_poly.pdbx_strand_id
1 'polypeptide(L)'
;MGTKRGIWLLENVPSGEFLGARLLSKEQVLLVFIYHHKDMKETLSEANKSTSTKLQEVWRKAGIPVKTEENIRAGIQKLYKEFQNLGKANSRNTDKANVKRQIWKGDLVELFDISWQNVMELTTLSEEDKAFLRSQREDRMSSSMTGVDNVFVSKIRTKCTKEDKKYSYKNKHYRAIAQMNNTVILETSAPSDEEDEFLPLAKKKLRSSPRLKPLDQTLTSTWDREQLSIRQASTSFIATAKSLGHDVSKIFVSPSTVYRARVANRRKMAIADAFSKSSFFGLALG
;
A
#
# COMPACT_ATOMS: atom_id res chain seq x y z
N MET A 1 -20.38 -22.13 -4.56
CA MET A 1 -20.23 -21.19 -5.69
C MET A 1 -18.85 -21.38 -6.30
N GLY A 2 -18.79 -21.81 -7.55
CA GLY A 2 -17.57 -22.29 -8.20
C GLY A 2 -16.49 -21.21 -8.31
N THR A 3 -15.32 -21.49 -7.75
CA THR A 3 -14.06 -20.80 -8.06
C THR A 3 -13.89 -20.74 -9.58
N LYS A 4 -14.03 -19.55 -10.17
CA LYS A 4 -13.61 -19.31 -11.55
C LYS A 4 -12.16 -19.80 -11.64
N ARG A 5 -11.91 -20.87 -12.42
CA ARG A 5 -10.60 -21.47 -12.74
C ARG A 5 -9.63 -20.51 -13.48
N GLY A 6 -9.84 -19.20 -13.40
CA GLY A 6 -9.19 -18.22 -14.23
C GLY A 6 -7.97 -17.65 -13.53
N ILE A 7 -6.79 -18.05 -14.02
CA ILE A 7 -5.47 -17.44 -13.76
C ILE A 7 -4.71 -18.07 -12.59
N TRP A 8 -4.23 -19.30 -12.81
CA TRP A 8 -3.42 -20.10 -11.88
C TRP A 8 -2.11 -19.43 -11.35
N LEU A 9 -1.73 -18.25 -11.86
CA LEU A 9 -0.51 -17.53 -11.47
C LEU A 9 -0.76 -16.17 -10.81
N LEU A 10 -1.98 -15.61 -10.88
CA LEU A 10 -2.28 -14.29 -10.32
C LEU A 10 -3.09 -14.48 -9.05
N GLU A 11 -2.58 -13.95 -7.93
CA GLU A 11 -3.26 -14.05 -6.62
C GLU A 11 -4.45 -13.09 -6.54
N ASN A 12 -4.46 -12.04 -7.38
CA ASN A 12 -5.48 -11.01 -7.40
C ASN A 12 -6.56 -11.27 -8.45
N VAL A 13 -7.79 -10.81 -8.14
CA VAL A 13 -8.95 -10.94 -9.03
C VAL A 13 -8.86 -9.90 -10.16
N PRO A 14 -9.15 -10.27 -11.43
CA PRO A 14 -9.25 -9.30 -12.52
C PRO A 14 -10.25 -8.19 -12.19
N SER A 15 -9.82 -6.95 -12.39
CA SER A 15 -10.65 -5.76 -12.19
C SER A 15 -10.63 -4.94 -13.48
N GLY A 16 -11.73 -4.23 -13.77
CA GLY A 16 -11.80 -3.32 -14.91
C GLY A 16 -11.08 -2.00 -14.67
N GLU A 17 -10.65 -1.70 -13.45
CA GLU A 17 -10.06 -0.42 -13.09
C GLU A 17 -8.71 -0.57 -12.39
N PHE A 18 -7.84 0.39 -12.66
CA PHE A 18 -6.56 0.54 -11.99
C PHE A 18 -6.78 1.15 -10.60
N LEU A 19 -6.63 0.34 -9.56
CA LEU A 19 -6.73 0.80 -8.18
C LEU A 19 -5.35 1.15 -7.63
N GLY A 20 -5.16 2.41 -7.26
CA GLY A 20 -3.98 2.86 -6.52
C GLY A 20 -3.52 4.26 -6.88
N ALA A 21 -2.83 4.90 -5.93
CA ALA A 21 -2.14 6.17 -6.15
C ALA A 21 -0.68 5.95 -6.55
N ARG A 22 -0.36 4.91 -7.31
CA ARG A 22 1.00 4.51 -7.70
C ARG A 22 1.03 4.13 -9.16
N LEU A 23 2.23 4.08 -9.73
CA LEU A 23 2.41 3.53 -11.07
C LEU A 23 2.16 2.02 -11.06
N LEU A 24 1.68 1.54 -12.20
CA LEU A 24 1.09 0.22 -12.34
C LEU A 24 2.14 -0.89 -12.45
N SER A 25 1.89 -2.00 -11.78
CA SER A 25 2.72 -3.20 -11.93
C SER A 25 2.38 -3.97 -13.21
N LYS A 26 3.30 -4.81 -13.67
CA LYS A 26 3.01 -5.73 -14.79
C LYS A 26 1.82 -6.64 -14.45
N GLU A 27 1.71 -7.07 -13.19
CA GLU A 27 0.55 -7.83 -12.68
C GLU A 27 -0.78 -7.08 -12.88
N GLN A 28 -0.85 -5.82 -12.45
CA GLN A 28 -2.07 -5.01 -12.53
C GLN A 28 -2.49 -4.77 -13.97
N VAL A 29 -1.52 -4.46 -14.85
CA VAL A 29 -1.78 -4.30 -16.28
C VAL A 29 -2.32 -5.59 -16.90
N LEU A 30 -1.73 -6.73 -16.54
CA LEU A 30 -2.19 -8.03 -17.02
C LEU A 30 -3.60 -8.38 -16.52
N LEU A 31 -3.93 -8.06 -15.26
CA LEU A 31 -5.26 -8.30 -14.70
C LEU A 31 -6.34 -7.51 -15.40
N VAL A 32 -6.12 -6.22 -15.66
CA VAL A 32 -7.06 -5.36 -16.40
C VAL A 32 -7.23 -5.87 -17.83
N PHE A 33 -6.13 -6.24 -18.48
CA PHE A 33 -6.20 -6.83 -19.83
C PHE A 33 -7.02 -8.12 -19.86
N ILE A 34 -6.79 -9.02 -18.90
CA ILE A 34 -7.53 -10.29 -18.81
C ILE A 34 -9.01 -10.03 -18.51
N TYR A 35 -9.34 -9.03 -17.69
CA TYR A 35 -10.73 -8.65 -17.43
C TYR A 35 -11.44 -8.22 -18.72
N HIS A 36 -10.85 -7.31 -19.50
CA HIS A 36 -11.41 -6.90 -20.80
C HIS A 36 -11.56 -8.07 -21.77
N HIS A 37 -10.56 -8.94 -21.85
CA HIS A 37 -10.61 -10.05 -22.78
C HIS A 37 -11.57 -11.19 -22.37
N LYS A 38 -11.61 -11.56 -21.08
CA LYS A 38 -12.38 -12.71 -20.59
C LYS A 38 -13.76 -12.37 -20.06
N ASP A 39 -13.88 -11.28 -19.30
CA ASP A 39 -15.15 -10.90 -18.67
C ASP A 39 -15.97 -9.97 -19.60
N MET A 40 -15.32 -9.02 -20.29
CA MET A 40 -16.01 -8.15 -21.28
C MET A 40 -16.10 -8.74 -22.70
N LYS A 41 -15.47 -9.90 -22.94
CA LYS A 41 -15.45 -10.60 -24.25
C LYS A 41 -14.94 -9.74 -25.43
N GLU A 42 -14.11 -8.75 -25.14
CA GLU A 42 -13.49 -7.90 -26.16
C GLU A 42 -12.46 -8.70 -26.98
N THR A 43 -12.26 -8.32 -28.24
CA THR A 43 -11.17 -8.87 -29.05
C THR A 43 -9.81 -8.53 -28.43
N LEU A 44 -8.75 -9.29 -28.74
CA LEU A 44 -7.41 -9.01 -28.23
C LEU A 44 -6.92 -7.59 -28.59
N SER A 45 -7.38 -7.06 -29.73
CA SER A 45 -7.05 -5.71 -30.18
C SER A 45 -7.76 -4.65 -29.33
N GLU A 46 -9.07 -4.81 -29.12
CA GLU A 46 -9.90 -3.90 -28.32
C GLU A 46 -9.49 -3.91 -26.86
N ALA A 47 -9.28 -5.09 -26.25
CA ALA A 47 -8.82 -5.21 -24.88
C ALA A 47 -7.47 -4.50 -24.67
N ASN A 48 -6.58 -4.60 -25.66
CA ASN A 48 -5.28 -3.93 -25.61
C ASN A 48 -5.43 -2.41 -25.73
N LYS A 49 -6.31 -1.94 -26.61
CA LYS A 49 -6.64 -0.51 -26.75
C LYS A 49 -7.23 0.03 -25.44
N SER A 50 -8.27 -0.62 -24.90
CA SER A 50 -8.92 -0.25 -23.64
C SER A 50 -7.92 -0.18 -22.48
N THR A 51 -7.06 -1.19 -22.35
CA THR A 51 -6.03 -1.23 -21.29
C THR A 51 -4.98 -0.13 -21.48
N SER A 52 -4.52 0.08 -22.71
CA SER A 52 -3.56 1.14 -23.06
C SER A 52 -4.10 2.53 -22.74
N THR A 53 -5.33 2.84 -23.12
CA THR A 53 -5.96 4.15 -22.86
C THR A 53 -6.05 4.43 -21.35
N LYS A 54 -6.51 3.45 -20.56
CA LYS A 54 -6.56 3.58 -19.10
C LYS A 54 -5.18 3.75 -18.48
N LEU A 55 -4.20 3.03 -19.01
CA LEU A 55 -2.83 3.06 -18.53
C LEU A 55 -2.21 4.45 -18.78
N GLN A 56 -2.41 5.02 -19.97
CA GLN A 56 -2.00 6.39 -20.27
C GLN A 56 -2.64 7.42 -19.34
N GLU A 57 -3.91 7.24 -18.97
CA GLU A 57 -4.59 8.16 -18.06
C GLU A 57 -3.92 8.20 -16.67
N VAL A 58 -3.53 7.03 -16.14
CA VAL A 58 -2.82 6.94 -14.86
C VAL A 58 -1.45 7.62 -14.94
N TRP A 59 -0.71 7.40 -16.02
CA TRP A 59 0.61 8.03 -16.19
C TRP A 59 0.53 9.54 -16.45
N ARG A 60 -0.51 10.01 -17.16
CA ARG A 60 -0.80 11.44 -17.34
C ARG A 60 -1.09 12.13 -16.00
N LYS A 61 -1.79 11.46 -15.09
CA LYS A 61 -2.00 11.97 -13.71
C LYS A 61 -0.70 12.09 -12.92
N ALA A 62 0.35 11.34 -13.30
CA ALA A 62 1.67 11.43 -12.69
C ALA A 62 2.57 12.51 -13.32
N GLY A 63 2.09 13.24 -14.34
CA GLY A 63 2.89 14.27 -15.02
C GLY A 63 4.03 13.73 -15.90
N ILE A 64 4.16 12.41 -16.04
CA ILE A 64 5.29 11.78 -16.74
C ILE A 64 4.95 11.56 -18.22
N PRO A 65 5.81 12.00 -19.17
CA PRO A 65 5.67 11.72 -20.59
C PRO A 65 5.72 10.22 -20.91
N VAL A 66 4.80 9.77 -21.76
CA VAL A 66 4.55 8.35 -22.06
C VAL A 66 4.86 8.04 -23.52
N LYS A 67 5.40 6.85 -23.79
CA LYS A 67 5.63 6.31 -25.15
C LYS A 67 4.37 6.35 -26.02
N THR A 68 4.58 6.23 -27.33
CA THR A 68 3.48 6.10 -28.30
C THR A 68 2.59 4.90 -27.97
N GLU A 69 1.31 5.03 -28.30
CA GLU A 69 0.30 4.02 -27.97
C GLU A 69 0.65 2.62 -28.51
N GLU A 70 1.23 2.57 -29.70
CA GLU A 70 1.66 1.32 -30.34
C GLU A 70 2.73 0.57 -29.53
N ASN A 71 3.69 1.30 -28.96
CA ASN A 71 4.74 0.72 -28.12
C ASN A 71 4.18 0.18 -26.81
N ILE A 72 3.21 0.90 -26.22
CA ILE A 72 2.49 0.42 -25.02
C ILE A 72 1.74 -0.87 -25.34
N ARG A 73 0.98 -0.86 -26.44
CA ARG A 73 0.21 -2.02 -26.92
C ARG A 73 1.11 -3.23 -27.20
N ALA A 74 2.28 -3.01 -27.79
CA ALA A 74 3.27 -4.06 -28.03
C ALA A 74 3.80 -4.65 -26.72
N GLY A 75 4.05 -3.81 -25.71
CA GLY A 75 4.46 -4.23 -24.37
C GLY A 75 3.41 -5.11 -23.68
N ILE A 76 2.14 -4.69 -23.72
CA ILE A 76 1.01 -5.46 -23.13
C ILE A 76 0.85 -6.81 -23.86
N GLN A 77 0.92 -6.82 -25.19
CA GLN A 77 0.86 -8.06 -25.97
C GLN A 77 2.00 -9.02 -25.65
N LYS A 78 3.23 -8.50 -25.49
CA LYS A 78 4.38 -9.31 -25.09
C LYS A 78 4.15 -9.96 -23.73
N LEU A 79 3.70 -9.18 -22.74
CA LEU A 79 3.38 -9.66 -21.40
C LEU A 79 2.30 -10.75 -21.42
N TYR A 80 1.24 -10.56 -22.22
CA TYR A 80 0.18 -11.55 -22.37
C TYR A 80 0.65 -12.83 -23.09
N LYS A 81 1.50 -12.72 -24.12
CA LYS A 81 2.10 -13.88 -24.80
C LYS A 81 2.98 -14.70 -23.86
N GLU A 82 3.79 -14.04 -23.04
CA GLU A 82 4.60 -14.70 -22.00
C GLU A 82 3.71 -15.47 -21.02
N PHE A 83 2.64 -14.84 -20.53
CA PHE A 83 1.65 -15.48 -19.68
C PHE A 83 1.02 -16.72 -20.35
N GLN A 84 0.62 -16.62 -21.63
CA GLN A 84 0.08 -17.76 -22.38
C GLN A 84 1.09 -18.89 -22.54
N ASN A 85 2.35 -18.57 -22.85
CA ASN A 85 3.41 -19.56 -23.01
C ASN A 85 3.71 -20.31 -21.70
N LEU A 86 3.66 -19.60 -20.57
CA LEU A 86 3.76 -20.21 -19.24
C LEU A 86 2.57 -21.11 -18.92
N GLY A 87 1.37 -20.71 -19.32
CA GLY A 87 0.16 -21.54 -19.23
C GLY A 87 0.27 -22.84 -20.04
N LYS A 88 0.79 -22.77 -21.27
CA LYS A 88 1.02 -23.97 -22.12
C LYS A 88 2.08 -24.90 -21.55
N ALA A 89 3.11 -24.35 -20.91
CA ALA A 89 4.15 -25.12 -20.23
C ALA A 89 3.74 -25.60 -18.82
N ASN A 90 2.53 -25.29 -18.35
CA ASN A 90 2.08 -25.61 -16.99
C ASN A 90 1.94 -27.12 -16.76
N SER A 91 1.59 -27.89 -17.79
CA SER A 91 1.51 -29.35 -17.69
C SER A 91 2.87 -30.03 -17.50
N ARG A 92 3.98 -29.34 -17.83
CA ARG A 92 5.34 -29.87 -17.70
C ARG A 92 5.88 -29.51 -16.32
N ASN A 93 5.80 -30.45 -15.37
CA ASN A 93 6.37 -30.30 -14.03
C ASN A 93 7.89 -30.56 -14.06
N THR A 94 8.63 -29.71 -14.78
CA THR A 94 10.09 -29.76 -14.87
C THR A 94 10.70 -28.65 -14.02
N ASP A 95 11.81 -28.91 -13.34
CA ASP A 95 12.49 -27.90 -12.50
C ASP A 95 12.82 -26.61 -13.25
N LYS A 96 13.28 -26.72 -14.50
CA LYS A 96 13.52 -25.56 -15.37
C LYS A 96 12.26 -24.71 -15.60
N ALA A 97 11.08 -25.34 -15.71
CA ALA A 97 9.81 -24.65 -15.86
C ALA A 97 9.35 -24.01 -14.55
N ASN A 98 9.59 -24.66 -13.41
CA ASN A 98 9.32 -24.12 -12.08
C ASN A 98 10.16 -22.87 -11.78
N VAL A 99 11.47 -22.89 -12.07
CA VAL A 99 12.35 -21.73 -11.90
C VAL A 99 11.88 -20.56 -12.77
N LYS A 100 11.56 -20.83 -14.05
CA LYS A 100 11.04 -19.79 -14.96
C LYS A 100 9.72 -19.18 -14.47
N ARG A 101 8.83 -19.98 -13.88
CA ARG A 101 7.59 -19.49 -13.25
C ARG A 101 7.87 -18.58 -12.06
N GLN A 102 8.83 -18.93 -11.21
CA GLN A 102 9.16 -18.12 -10.03
C GLN A 102 9.81 -16.79 -10.43
N ILE A 103 10.72 -16.80 -11.41
CA ILE A 103 11.30 -15.57 -11.96
C ILE A 103 10.19 -14.68 -12.50
N TRP A 104 9.31 -15.23 -13.34
CA TRP A 104 8.22 -14.45 -13.91
C TRP A 104 7.24 -13.90 -12.86
N LYS A 105 6.96 -14.67 -11.79
CA LYS A 105 6.19 -14.15 -10.64
C LYS A 105 6.88 -12.97 -9.95
N GLY A 106 8.21 -12.99 -9.83
CA GLY A 106 8.99 -11.85 -9.36
C GLY A 106 8.85 -10.65 -10.30
N ASP A 107 9.01 -10.88 -11.60
CA ASP A 107 8.91 -9.84 -12.64
C ASP A 107 7.53 -9.17 -12.69
N LEU A 108 6.47 -9.86 -12.29
CA LEU A 108 5.10 -9.32 -12.23
C LEU A 108 4.94 -8.20 -11.20
N VAL A 109 5.72 -8.26 -10.12
CA VAL A 109 5.74 -7.23 -9.07
C VAL A 109 6.54 -6.00 -9.52
N GLU A 110 7.26 -6.07 -10.63
CA GLU A 110 7.96 -4.90 -11.14
C GLU A 110 7.01 -3.88 -11.78
N LEU A 111 7.51 -2.65 -11.91
CA LEU A 111 6.86 -1.56 -12.62
C LEU A 111 6.66 -1.91 -14.10
N PHE A 112 5.47 -1.66 -14.64
CA PHE A 112 5.25 -1.67 -16.08
C PHE A 112 5.61 -0.29 -16.65
N ASP A 113 6.89 -0.09 -16.97
CA ASP A 113 7.43 1.21 -17.37
C ASP A 113 7.10 1.57 -18.83
N ILE A 114 6.31 2.61 -19.00
CA ILE A 114 5.92 3.19 -20.29
C ILE A 114 6.44 4.61 -20.50
N SER A 115 7.29 5.11 -19.61
CA SER A 115 7.94 6.41 -19.78
C SER A 115 8.77 6.44 -21.08
N TRP A 116 8.97 7.63 -21.67
CA TRP A 116 9.97 7.78 -22.72
C TRP A 116 11.36 7.31 -22.26
N GLN A 117 12.16 6.83 -23.21
CA GLN A 117 13.51 6.33 -22.95
C GLN A 117 14.40 7.39 -22.29
N ASN A 118 14.27 8.65 -22.74
CA ASN A 118 15.07 9.77 -22.27
C ASN A 118 14.31 10.69 -21.30
N VAL A 119 13.29 10.18 -20.61
CA VAL A 119 12.49 10.99 -19.65
C VAL A 119 13.37 11.68 -18.61
N MET A 120 14.45 11.03 -18.17
CA MET A 120 15.34 11.56 -17.13
C MET A 120 16.11 12.81 -17.60
N GLU A 121 16.45 12.84 -18.88
CA GLU A 121 17.22 13.91 -19.54
C GLU A 121 16.33 15.07 -19.97
N LEU A 122 15.02 14.85 -20.05
CA LEU A 122 14.05 15.85 -20.49
C LEU A 122 14.01 17.03 -19.53
N THR A 123 14.42 18.22 -19.97
CA THR A 123 14.45 19.44 -19.13
C THR A 123 13.07 19.97 -18.78
N THR A 124 12.04 19.63 -19.58
CA THR A 124 10.65 20.06 -19.34
C THR A 124 9.96 19.31 -18.21
N LEU A 125 10.51 18.16 -17.77
CA LEU A 125 9.97 17.40 -16.67
C LEU A 125 10.53 17.92 -15.33
N SER A 126 9.64 18.15 -14.37
CA SER A 126 10.01 18.57 -13.01
C SER A 126 11.00 17.60 -12.37
N GLU A 127 11.92 18.13 -11.57
CA GLU A 127 12.87 17.32 -10.82
C GLU A 127 12.17 16.42 -9.80
N GLU A 128 11.02 16.86 -9.26
CA GLU A 128 10.16 16.09 -8.37
C GLU A 128 9.57 14.86 -9.07
N ASP A 129 9.08 15.03 -10.30
CA ASP A 129 8.50 13.93 -11.10
C ASP A 129 9.58 12.92 -11.53
N LYS A 130 10.80 13.43 -11.84
CA LYS A 130 11.97 12.58 -12.09
C LYS A 130 12.35 11.78 -10.85
N ALA A 131 12.37 12.41 -9.68
CA ALA A 131 12.64 11.72 -8.42
C ALA A 131 11.55 10.69 -8.09
N PHE A 132 10.28 11.02 -8.34
CA PHE A 132 9.17 10.10 -8.21
C PHE A 132 9.35 8.88 -9.13
N LEU A 133 9.67 9.07 -10.40
CA LEU A 133 9.90 7.95 -11.33
C LEU A 133 11.10 7.07 -10.91
N ARG A 134 12.22 7.67 -10.47
CA ARG A 134 13.36 6.89 -9.93
C ARG A 134 12.94 6.04 -8.74
N SER A 135 12.26 6.66 -7.77
CA SER A 135 11.81 5.94 -6.57
C SER A 135 10.87 4.78 -6.91
N GLN A 136 9.96 4.95 -7.88
CA GLN A 136 9.06 3.90 -8.36
C GLN A 136 9.79 2.76 -9.08
N ARG A 137 10.89 3.04 -9.79
CA ARG A 137 11.72 2.02 -10.47
C ARG A 137 12.53 1.19 -9.48
N GLU A 138 13.09 1.83 -8.46
CA GLU A 138 13.88 1.17 -7.42
C GLU A 138 13.01 0.38 -6.44
N ASP A 139 11.95 1.03 -5.94
CA ASP A 139 10.97 0.44 -5.04
C ASP A 139 9.60 1.07 -5.30
N ARG A 140 8.74 0.37 -6.03
CA ARG A 140 7.37 0.81 -6.35
C ARG A 140 6.56 1.18 -5.12
N MET A 141 6.90 0.64 -3.95
CA MET A 141 6.19 0.91 -2.70
C MET A 141 6.68 2.18 -1.98
N SER A 142 7.83 2.74 -2.38
CA SER A 142 8.51 3.84 -1.72
C SER A 142 7.80 5.19 -1.86
N SER A 143 7.05 5.40 -2.94
CA SER A 143 6.38 6.67 -3.21
C SER A 143 4.94 6.48 -3.70
N SER A 144 4.18 7.58 -3.73
CA SER A 144 2.78 7.62 -4.17
C SER A 144 2.48 8.96 -4.85
N MET A 145 1.65 8.94 -5.89
CA MET A 145 1.17 10.10 -6.65
C MET A 145 0.32 11.06 -5.83
N THR A 146 -0.40 10.55 -4.82
CA THR A 146 -0.98 11.40 -3.79
C THR A 146 0.10 11.67 -2.77
N GLY A 147 0.50 12.93 -2.58
CA GLY A 147 1.43 13.33 -1.52
C GLY A 147 0.92 12.86 -0.16
N VAL A 148 1.37 11.68 0.29
CA VAL A 148 0.91 11.05 1.53
C VAL A 148 2.12 10.56 2.30
N ASP A 149 2.25 11.11 3.51
CA ASP A 149 3.21 10.86 4.59
C ASP A 149 4.10 9.62 4.44
N ASN A 150 5.42 9.83 4.42
CA ASN A 150 6.50 8.83 4.53
C ASN A 150 6.31 7.81 5.69
N VAL A 151 5.47 8.16 6.67
CA VAL A 151 5.08 7.29 7.80
C VAL A 151 4.27 6.08 7.33
N PHE A 152 3.41 6.21 6.32
CA PHE A 152 2.61 5.12 5.79
C PHE A 152 3.46 4.16 4.94
N VAL A 153 4.34 4.70 4.10
CA VAL A 153 5.33 3.96 3.31
C VAL A 153 6.22 3.11 4.21
N SER A 154 6.78 3.71 5.26
CA SER A 154 7.64 3.01 6.23
C SER A 154 6.93 1.84 6.93
N LYS A 155 5.63 1.99 7.24
CA LYS A 155 4.82 0.93 7.85
C LYS A 155 4.57 -0.24 6.88
N ILE A 156 4.33 0.03 5.60
CA ILE A 156 4.18 -1.02 4.58
C ILE A 156 5.48 -1.79 4.41
N ARG A 157 6.62 -1.10 4.28
CA ARG A 157 7.95 -1.74 4.15
C ARG A 157 8.28 -2.61 5.36
N THR A 158 7.96 -2.14 6.56
CA THR A 158 8.13 -2.92 7.80
C THR A 158 7.21 -4.13 7.85
N LYS A 159 6.03 -4.07 7.21
CA LYS A 159 5.10 -5.20 7.11
C LYS A 159 5.60 -6.25 6.11
N CYS A 160 6.00 -5.85 4.91
CA CYS A 160 6.58 -6.76 3.89
C CYS A 160 7.81 -7.50 4.44
N THR A 161 8.76 -6.79 5.06
CA THR A 161 9.96 -7.43 5.65
C THR A 161 9.65 -8.42 6.77
N LYS A 162 8.56 -8.22 7.53
CA LYS A 162 8.09 -9.19 8.54
C LYS A 162 7.49 -10.44 7.89
N GLU A 163 6.76 -10.26 6.80
CA GLU A 163 6.17 -11.37 6.03
C GLU A 163 7.26 -12.20 5.32
N ASP A 164 8.28 -11.56 4.75
CA ASP A 164 9.44 -12.24 4.15
C ASP A 164 10.23 -13.06 5.17
N LYS A 165 10.46 -12.49 6.37
CA LYS A 165 11.08 -13.22 7.48
C LYS A 165 10.23 -14.42 7.89
N LYS A 166 8.91 -14.26 8.00
CA LYS A 166 7.97 -15.35 8.35
C LYS A 166 7.99 -16.46 7.29
N TYR A 167 8.04 -16.10 6.00
CA TYR A 167 8.16 -17.06 4.91
C TYR A 167 9.51 -17.79 4.96
N SER A 168 10.61 -17.08 5.21
CA SER A 168 11.95 -17.65 5.38
C SER A 168 12.03 -18.64 6.55
N TYR A 169 11.45 -18.32 7.71
CA TYR A 169 11.38 -19.23 8.86
C TYR A 169 10.60 -20.50 8.54
N LYS A 170 9.44 -20.38 7.88
CA LYS A 170 8.66 -21.55 7.44
C LYS A 170 9.48 -22.41 6.49
N ASN A 171 10.15 -21.82 5.50
CA ASN A 171 10.94 -22.57 4.52
C ASN A 171 12.15 -23.30 5.16
N LYS A 172 12.82 -22.68 6.14
CA LYS A 172 13.88 -23.34 6.93
C LYS A 172 13.34 -24.50 7.74
N HIS A 173 12.17 -24.34 8.37
CA HIS A 173 11.52 -25.39 9.15
C HIS A 173 11.13 -26.59 8.28
N TYR A 174 10.52 -26.35 7.11
CA TYR A 174 10.21 -27.44 6.15
C TYR A 174 11.45 -28.16 5.65
N ARG A 175 12.57 -27.44 5.43
CA ARG A 175 13.85 -28.07 5.05
C ARG A 175 14.42 -28.95 6.16
N ALA A 176 14.34 -28.51 7.41
CA ALA A 176 14.80 -29.29 8.57
C ALA A 176 13.96 -30.57 8.76
N ILE A 177 12.63 -30.46 8.63
CA ILE A 177 11.73 -31.64 8.68
C ILE A 177 12.03 -32.62 7.55
N ALA A 178 12.23 -32.13 6.31
CA ALA A 178 12.56 -32.99 5.18
C ALA A 178 13.91 -33.71 5.36
N GLN A 179 14.89 -33.06 6.00
CA GLN A 179 16.17 -33.67 6.33
C GLN A 179 16.03 -34.75 7.41
N MET A 180 15.22 -34.50 8.45
CA MET A 180 14.93 -35.50 9.49
C MET A 180 14.16 -36.72 8.94
N ASN A 181 13.22 -36.51 8.03
CA ASN A 181 12.46 -37.61 7.42
C ASN A 181 13.34 -38.48 6.49
N ASN A 182 14.39 -37.93 5.90
CA ASN A 182 15.36 -38.71 5.12
C ASN A 182 16.31 -39.54 6.02
N THR A 183 16.48 -39.16 7.29
CA THR A 183 17.32 -39.90 8.25
C THR A 183 16.57 -40.98 9.03
N VAL A 184 15.23 -41.03 8.97
CA VAL A 184 14.38 -41.92 9.79
C VAL A 184 13.62 -42.95 8.94
N ILE A 185 14.22 -43.42 7.84
CA ILE A 185 13.76 -44.68 7.20
C ILE A 185 14.59 -45.84 7.76
N LEU A 186 14.34 -46.19 9.02
CA LEU A 186 14.36 -47.57 9.48
C LEU A 186 13.53 -47.68 10.76
N GLU A 187 12.59 -48.63 10.74
CA GLU A 187 11.77 -49.14 11.86
C GLU A 187 10.37 -48.51 12.07
N THR A 188 9.45 -49.03 11.28
CA THR A 188 8.10 -49.54 11.60
C THR A 188 7.56 -49.40 13.04
N SER A 189 6.42 -48.73 13.20
CA SER A 189 5.13 -49.27 13.72
C SER A 189 4.08 -48.16 13.93
N ALA A 190 2.82 -48.49 13.66
CA ALA A 190 1.64 -47.60 13.67
C ALA A 190 0.86 -47.67 15.01
N PRO A 191 -0.37 -47.12 15.10
CA PRO A 191 -0.77 -45.74 15.38
C PRO A 191 -1.44 -45.60 16.78
N SER A 192 -1.59 -44.39 17.33
CA SER A 192 -2.45 -44.14 18.49
C SER A 192 -3.15 -42.79 18.41
N ASP A 193 -4.48 -42.84 18.46
CA ASP A 193 -5.44 -41.74 18.63
C ASP A 193 -5.21 -41.01 19.95
N GLU A 194 -5.24 -39.68 19.92
CA GLU A 194 -5.65 -38.83 21.05
C GLU A 194 -6.34 -37.58 20.46
N GLU A 195 -7.62 -37.43 20.77
CA GLU A 195 -8.48 -36.30 20.41
C GLU A 195 -8.20 -35.12 21.36
N ASP A 196 -7.67 -34.00 20.86
CA ASP A 196 -7.50 -32.78 21.66
C ASP A 196 -8.62 -31.76 21.40
N GLU A 197 -9.42 -31.59 22.45
CA GLU A 197 -10.62 -30.76 22.58
C GLU A 197 -10.28 -29.25 22.56
N PHE A 198 -10.81 -28.51 21.57
CA PHE A 198 -10.53 -27.08 21.38
C PHE A 198 -11.57 -26.19 22.09
N LEU A 199 -11.22 -25.58 23.23
CA LEU A 199 -12.09 -24.61 23.90
C LEU A 199 -11.95 -23.18 23.30
N PRO A 200 -13.06 -22.45 23.06
CA PRO A 200 -13.01 -21.14 22.39
C PRO A 200 -12.70 -19.97 23.35
N LEU A 201 -11.74 -19.14 22.95
CA LEU A 201 -11.31 -17.93 23.66
C LEU A 201 -12.38 -16.82 23.61
N ALA A 202 -12.88 -16.41 24.78
CA ALA A 202 -13.90 -15.37 24.94
C ALA A 202 -13.40 -13.96 24.51
N LYS A 203 -14.22 -13.24 23.71
CA LYS A 203 -13.97 -11.86 23.27
C LYS A 203 -14.22 -10.87 24.42
N LYS A 204 -13.18 -10.20 24.93
CA LYS A 204 -13.32 -9.12 25.92
C LYS A 204 -13.91 -7.85 25.29
N LYS A 205 -15.02 -7.34 25.84
CA LYS A 205 -15.60 -6.02 25.50
C LYS A 205 -14.64 -4.89 25.92
N LEU A 206 -14.31 -4.01 24.97
CA LEU A 206 -13.56 -2.77 25.23
C LEU A 206 -14.40 -1.81 26.07
N ARG A 207 -13.89 -1.40 27.24
CA ARG A 207 -14.51 -0.37 28.10
C ARG A 207 -14.36 1.00 27.43
N SER A 208 -15.45 1.75 27.31
CA SER A 208 -15.42 3.16 26.90
C SER A 208 -14.87 4.02 28.04
N SER A 209 -13.74 4.70 27.83
CA SER A 209 -13.22 5.64 28.84
C SER A 209 -14.05 6.94 28.84
N PRO A 210 -14.18 7.60 30.01
CA PRO A 210 -14.82 8.90 30.11
C PRO A 210 -14.04 9.92 29.28
N ARG A 211 -14.76 10.66 28.42
CA ARG A 211 -14.20 11.69 27.55
C ARG A 211 -14.05 12.98 28.36
N LEU A 212 -12.81 13.39 28.65
CA LEU A 212 -12.56 14.72 29.20
C LEU A 212 -12.92 15.80 28.17
N LYS A 213 -13.28 16.98 28.68
CA LYS A 213 -13.60 18.18 27.88
C LYS A 213 -12.49 18.49 26.85
N PRO A 214 -12.84 19.16 25.73
CA PRO A 214 -11.84 19.53 24.73
C PRO A 214 -10.72 20.35 25.36
N LEU A 215 -9.46 20.05 25.01
CA LEU A 215 -8.29 20.80 25.47
C LEU A 215 -8.44 22.30 25.13
N ASP A 216 -7.98 23.15 26.03
CA ASP A 216 -8.08 24.61 25.91
C ASP A 216 -7.29 25.16 24.71
N GLN A 217 -7.80 26.25 24.15
CA GLN A 217 -7.22 26.91 22.98
C GLN A 217 -5.83 27.49 23.26
N THR A 218 -5.64 28.06 24.44
CA THR A 218 -4.35 28.62 24.91
C THR A 218 -3.26 27.55 25.00
N LEU A 219 -3.62 26.36 25.45
CA LEU A 219 -2.69 25.24 25.57
C LEU A 219 -2.29 24.70 24.19
N THR A 220 -3.22 24.63 23.23
CA THR A 220 -2.86 24.21 21.88
C THR A 220 -2.05 25.24 21.10
N SER A 221 -2.28 26.54 21.35
CA SER A 221 -1.55 27.61 20.66
C SER A 221 -0.11 27.74 21.17
N THR A 222 0.11 27.55 22.47
CA THR A 222 1.47 27.48 23.05
C THR A 222 2.26 26.33 22.45
N TRP A 223 1.67 25.13 22.33
CA TRP A 223 2.33 24.01 21.67
C TRP A 223 2.64 24.21 20.19
N ASP A 224 1.82 24.99 19.48
CA ASP A 224 2.08 25.34 18.09
C ASP A 224 3.21 26.38 17.96
N ARG A 225 3.31 27.34 18.91
CA ARG A 225 4.44 28.28 18.98
C ARG A 225 5.76 27.58 19.32
N GLU A 226 5.72 26.59 20.20
CA GLU A 226 6.87 25.78 20.62
C GLU A 226 7.22 24.65 19.63
N GLN A 227 6.45 24.50 18.53
CA GLN A 227 6.63 23.46 17.51
C GLN A 227 6.70 22.03 18.07
N LEU A 228 6.00 21.76 19.19
CA LEU A 228 6.01 20.44 19.80
C LEU A 228 5.32 19.42 18.90
N SER A 229 5.93 18.25 18.73
CA SER A 229 5.27 17.12 18.07
C SER A 229 4.04 16.69 18.88
N ILE A 230 3.06 16.08 18.20
CA ILE A 230 1.79 15.65 18.80
C ILE A 230 2.02 14.70 19.99
N ARG A 231 3.04 13.82 19.88
CA ARG A 231 3.43 12.90 20.95
C ARG A 231 4.08 13.64 22.11
N GLN A 232 5.01 14.55 21.84
CA GLN A 232 5.67 15.36 22.87
C GLN A 232 4.67 16.22 23.64
N ALA A 233 3.68 16.81 22.96
CA ALA A 233 2.62 17.59 23.59
C ALA A 233 1.70 16.74 24.49
N SER A 234 1.38 15.51 24.07
CA SER A 234 0.63 14.56 24.90
C SER A 234 1.43 14.14 26.14
N THR A 235 2.72 13.85 25.98
CA THR A 235 3.59 13.45 27.11
C THR A 235 3.87 14.62 28.05
N SER A 236 4.08 15.83 27.55
CA SER A 236 4.31 17.02 28.38
C SER A 236 3.06 17.36 29.18
N PHE A 237 1.87 17.26 28.58
CA PHE A 237 0.61 17.45 29.29
C PHE A 237 0.46 16.47 30.47
N ILE A 238 0.73 15.18 30.25
CA ILE A 238 0.64 14.15 31.29
C ILE A 238 1.69 14.40 32.38
N ALA A 239 2.91 14.79 32.00
CA ALA A 239 3.97 15.11 32.95
C ALA A 239 3.61 16.32 33.82
N THR A 240 3.12 17.40 33.23
CA THR A 240 2.67 18.60 33.96
C THR A 240 1.49 18.28 34.87
N ALA A 241 0.51 17.52 34.40
CA ALA A 241 -0.63 17.10 35.21
C ALA A 241 -0.19 16.26 36.43
N LYS A 242 0.80 15.38 36.25
CA LYS A 242 1.41 14.61 37.34
C LYS A 242 2.13 15.52 38.34
N SER A 243 2.88 16.51 37.87
CA SER A 243 3.58 17.48 38.73
C SER A 243 2.62 18.37 39.52
N LEU A 244 1.43 18.66 38.98
CA LEU A 244 0.37 19.41 39.65
C LEU A 244 -0.46 18.55 40.63
N GLY A 245 -0.10 17.28 40.83
CA GLY A 245 -0.77 16.38 41.77
C GLY A 245 -2.06 15.76 41.25
N HIS A 246 -2.32 15.82 39.94
CA HIS A 246 -3.48 15.14 39.36
C HIS A 246 -3.23 13.65 39.12
N ASP A 247 -4.28 12.84 39.29
CA ASP A 247 -4.25 11.40 39.07
C ASP A 247 -4.18 11.05 37.57
N VAL A 248 -3.04 10.50 37.15
CA VAL A 248 -2.73 10.12 35.77
C VAL A 248 -3.70 9.06 35.23
N SER A 249 -4.29 8.24 36.10
CA SER A 249 -5.26 7.21 35.69
C SER A 249 -6.59 7.81 35.22
N LYS A 250 -6.92 9.02 35.70
CA LYS A 250 -8.15 9.74 35.36
C LYS A 250 -7.93 10.73 34.21
N ILE A 251 -6.71 11.24 34.04
CA ILE A 251 -6.35 12.19 33.00
C ILE A 251 -5.60 11.48 31.88
N PHE A 252 -6.37 11.00 30.88
CA PHE A 252 -5.81 10.41 29.67
C PHE A 252 -6.01 11.31 28.46
N VAL A 253 -4.92 11.84 27.91
CA VAL A 253 -4.93 12.59 26.64
C VAL A 253 -4.22 11.80 25.57
N SER A 254 -4.99 11.22 24.65
CA SER A 254 -4.43 10.52 23.50
C SER A 254 -3.77 11.50 22.51
N PRO A 255 -2.71 11.10 21.79
CA PRO A 255 -2.15 11.89 20.71
C PRO A 255 -3.19 12.30 19.66
N SER A 256 -4.19 11.44 19.40
CA SER A 256 -5.29 11.75 18.48
C SER A 256 -6.19 12.87 19.00
N THR A 257 -6.37 12.97 20.32
CA THR A 257 -7.10 14.08 20.96
C THR A 257 -6.36 15.40 20.75
N VAL A 258 -5.04 15.40 20.94
CA VAL A 258 -4.18 16.58 20.70
C VAL A 258 -4.25 17.02 19.23
N TYR A 259 -4.14 16.08 18.29
CA TYR A 259 -4.26 16.37 16.86
C TYR A 259 -5.60 17.04 16.53
N ARG A 260 -6.71 16.45 16.98
CA ARG A 260 -8.06 16.97 16.73
C ARG A 260 -8.25 18.36 17.33
N ALA A 261 -7.74 18.60 18.54
CA ALA A 261 -7.82 19.90 19.19
C ALA A 261 -7.04 20.98 18.42
N ARG A 262 -5.83 20.67 17.93
CA ARG A 262 -5.04 21.60 17.11
C ARG A 262 -5.70 21.91 15.77
N VAL A 263 -6.24 20.90 15.09
CA VAL A 263 -7.00 21.11 13.83
C VAL A 263 -8.21 21.99 14.07
N ALA A 264 -8.96 21.75 15.16
CA ALA A 264 -10.11 22.57 15.51
C ALA A 264 -9.72 24.03 15.78
N ASN A 265 -8.62 24.28 16.49
CA ASN A 265 -8.19 25.65 16.78
C ASN A 265 -7.62 26.36 15.55
N ARG A 266 -6.87 25.68 14.67
CA ARG A 266 -6.42 26.28 13.40
C ARG A 266 -7.58 26.66 12.50
N ARG A 267 -8.63 25.82 12.44
CA ARG A 267 -9.88 26.16 11.73
C ARG A 267 -10.55 27.39 12.32
N LYS A 268 -10.65 27.49 13.65
CA LYS A 268 -11.21 28.67 14.32
C LYS A 268 -10.39 29.94 14.03
N MET A 269 -9.07 29.86 14.06
CA MET A 269 -8.19 30.99 13.74
C MET A 269 -8.33 31.42 12.28
N ALA A 270 -8.41 30.47 11.34
CA ALA A 270 -8.61 30.78 9.92
C ALA A 270 -9.97 31.46 9.65
N ILE A 271 -11.02 31.02 10.34
CA ILE A 271 -12.34 31.65 10.28
C ILE A 271 -12.28 33.07 10.87
N ALA A 272 -11.66 33.25 12.04
CA ALA A 272 -11.51 34.56 12.67
C ALA A 272 -10.70 35.55 11.80
N ASP A 273 -9.63 35.08 11.15
CA ASP A 273 -8.82 35.87 10.21
C ASP A 273 -9.63 36.26 8.96
N ALA A 274 -10.46 35.35 8.43
CA ALA A 274 -11.36 35.65 7.32
C ALA A 274 -12.42 36.71 7.69
N PHE A 275 -13.00 36.63 8.90
CA PHE A 275 -13.95 37.63 9.40
C PHE A 275 -13.30 38.99 9.69
N SER A 276 -12.07 39.00 10.19
CA SER A 276 -11.30 40.24 10.40
C SER A 276 -10.98 40.93 9.07
N LYS A 277 -10.59 40.17 8.05
CA LYS A 277 -10.33 40.68 6.69
C LYS A 277 -11.61 41.21 6.04
N SER A 278 -12.76 40.52 6.18
CA SER A 278 -14.03 41.02 5.64
C SER A 278 -14.55 42.28 6.35
N SER A 279 -14.31 42.41 7.66
CA SER A 279 -14.64 43.62 8.43
C SER A 279 -13.79 44.83 8.03
N PHE A 280 -12.53 44.62 7.64
CA PHE A 280 -11.63 45.70 7.21
C PHE A 280 -12.00 46.24 5.81
N PHE A 281 -12.51 45.38 4.93
CA PHE A 281 -13.02 45.79 3.61
C PHE A 281 -14.41 46.47 3.66
N GLY A 282 -15.20 46.24 4.73
CA GLY A 282 -16.52 46.85 4.90
C GLY A 282 -16.50 48.30 5.43
N LEU A 283 -15.41 48.75 6.06
CA LEU A 283 -15.25 50.11 6.58
C LEU A 283 -14.57 51.08 5.59
N ALA A 284 -14.11 50.59 4.44
CA ALA A 284 -13.45 51.40 3.40
C ALA A 284 -14.41 51.85 2.28
N LEU A 285 -15.72 51.61 2.43
CA LEU A 285 -16.78 51.97 1.46
C LEU A 285 -17.94 52.75 2.09
N GLY A 286 -17.70 53.45 3.20
CA GLY A 286 -18.65 54.39 3.83
C GLY A 286 -18.14 55.80 3.80
#